data_AF-A0A7K1SJS8-F1
#
_entry.id   AF-A0A7K1SJS8-F1
#
_cell.length_a   1.000
_cell.length_b   1.000
_cell.length_c   1.000
_cell.angle_alpha   90.00
_cell.angle_beta   90.00
_cell.angle_gamma   90.00
#
_symmetry.space_group_name_H-M   'P 1'
#
loop_
_entity.id
_entity.type
_entity.pdbx_description
1 polymer ?
#
loop_
_entity_poly.entity_id
_entity_poly.type
_entity_poly.pdbx_seq_one_letter_code
_entity_poly.pdbx_strand_id
1 'polypeptide(L)'
;MKGSNLGEFEELVLLTIAALVNDAYSVAVCDELEKHTGRVAKLGVVHAVLNRLEEKGLVKSHLGDATSTRGGKRKRYYEVTHAGKIALTNAKDVRESLWRIIPGFNLEGSI
;
A
#
# COMPACT_ATOMS: atom_id res chain seq x y z
N MET A 1 -8.96 -18.46 10.98
CA MET A 1 -9.36 -17.43 9.99
C MET A 1 -8.27 -16.38 9.95
N LYS A 2 -7.60 -16.15 8.81
CA LYS A 2 -6.63 -15.04 8.69
C LYS A 2 -7.41 -13.75 8.92
N GLY A 3 -7.04 -12.95 9.92
CA GLY A 3 -7.77 -11.73 10.28
C GLY A 3 -7.93 -10.79 9.08
N SER A 4 -9.11 -10.18 8.96
CA SER A 4 -9.44 -9.18 7.93
C SER A 4 -8.80 -7.82 8.16
N ASN A 5 -8.10 -7.64 9.29
CA ASN A 5 -7.45 -6.38 9.63
C ASN A 5 -6.19 -6.15 8.78
N LEU A 6 -6.02 -4.90 8.34
CA LEU A 6 -4.77 -4.42 7.74
C LEU A 6 -3.74 -4.17 8.85
N GLY A 7 -2.55 -4.76 8.72
CA GLY A 7 -1.41 -4.28 9.49
C GLY A 7 -0.97 -2.89 9.00
N GLU A 8 -0.32 -2.11 9.85
CA GLU A 8 0.16 -0.75 9.51
C GLU A 8 0.92 -0.72 8.18
N PHE A 9 1.92 -1.60 8.03
CA PHE A 9 2.72 -1.64 6.81
C PHE A 9 1.94 -2.17 5.59
N GLU A 10 0.95 -3.06 5.80
CA GLU A 10 0.10 -3.52 4.70
C GLU A 10 -0.78 -2.39 4.17
N GLU A 11 -1.27 -1.55 5.07
CA GLU A 11 -2.02 -0.38 4.68
C GLU A 11 -1.18 0.66 3.96
N LEU A 12 0.04 0.95 4.44
CA LEU A 12 0.95 1.86 3.74
C LEU A 12 1.23 1.39 2.31
N VAL A 13 1.48 0.08 2.13
CA VAL A 13 1.64 -0.51 0.80
C VAL A 13 0.36 -0.37 -0.02
N LEU A 14 -0.82 -0.65 0.55
CA LEU A 14 -2.09 -0.57 -0.16
C LEU A 14 -2.46 0.87 -0.57
N LEU A 15 -2.20 1.86 0.29
CA LEU A 15 -2.32 3.29 -0.02
C LEU A 15 -1.38 3.69 -1.16
N THR A 16 -0.15 3.20 -1.13
CA THR A 16 0.84 3.49 -2.17
C THR A 16 0.41 2.93 -3.53
N ILE A 17 -0.14 1.71 -3.57
CA ILE A 17 -0.71 1.13 -4.80
C ILE A 17 -1.88 2.00 -5.30
N ALA A 18 -2.76 2.44 -4.40
CA ALA A 18 -3.87 3.33 -4.75
C ALA A 18 -3.38 4.66 -5.36
N ALA A 19 -2.29 5.23 -4.82
CA ALA A 19 -1.70 6.49 -5.27
C ALA A 19 -0.99 6.38 -6.62
N LEU A 20 -0.31 5.25 -6.88
CA LEU A 20 0.43 5.02 -8.13
C LEU A 20 -0.46 4.63 -9.31
N VAL A 21 -1.74 4.29 -9.07
CA VAL A 21 -2.74 3.93 -10.09
C VAL A 21 -2.23 2.84 -11.05
N ASN A 22 -1.73 3.20 -12.23
CA ASN A 22 -1.30 2.25 -13.27
C ASN A 22 0.19 1.87 -13.18
N ASP A 23 1.00 2.59 -12.40
CA ASP A 23 2.45 2.36 -12.30
C ASP A 23 2.85 1.59 -11.04
N ALA A 24 1.89 0.95 -10.37
CA ALA A 24 2.13 0.22 -9.13
C ALA A 24 2.79 -1.15 -9.38
N TYR A 25 4.11 -1.16 -9.62
CA TYR A 25 4.96 -2.34 -9.54
C TYR A 25 5.86 -2.29 -8.29
N SER A 26 6.37 -3.44 -7.85
CA SER A 26 7.01 -3.56 -6.52
C SER A 26 8.16 -2.58 -6.26
N VAL A 27 8.93 -2.20 -7.29
CA VAL A 27 10.00 -1.19 -7.14
C VAL A 27 9.40 0.22 -7.00
N ALA A 28 8.44 0.61 -7.84
CA ALA A 28 7.76 1.90 -7.70
C ALA A 28 7.08 2.06 -6.33
N VAL A 29 6.48 0.98 -5.80
CA VAL A 29 5.92 0.95 -4.45
C VAL A 29 7.00 1.18 -3.39
N CYS A 30 8.20 0.60 -3.53
CA CYS A 30 9.29 0.86 -2.60
C CYS A 30 9.73 2.32 -2.64
N ASP A 31 9.94 2.85 -3.84
CA ASP A 31 10.41 4.23 -4.05
C ASP A 31 9.40 5.24 -3.46
N GLU A 32 8.11 5.03 -3.70
CA GLU A 32 7.06 5.92 -3.21
C GLU A 32 6.86 5.82 -1.69
N LEU A 33 6.96 4.62 -1.11
CA LEU A 33 6.98 4.44 0.35
C LEU A 33 8.16 5.17 0.99
N GLU A 34 9.35 5.09 0.39
CA GLU A 34 10.54 5.74 0.92
C GLU A 34 10.41 7.26 0.89
N LYS A 35 9.89 7.83 -0.21
CA LYS A 35 9.60 9.27 -0.31
C LYS A 35 8.66 9.77 0.80
N HIS A 36 7.62 9.01 1.12
CA HIS A 36 6.61 9.44 2.08
C HIS A 36 6.97 9.13 3.54
N THR A 37 7.70 8.05 3.79
CA THR A 37 8.03 7.60 5.15
C THR A 37 9.44 7.97 5.61
N GLY A 38 10.32 8.37 4.69
CA GLY A 38 11.75 8.59 4.95
C GLY A 38 12.52 7.30 5.30
N ARG A 39 11.91 6.12 5.11
CA ARG A 39 12.48 4.83 5.49
C ARG A 39 12.60 3.93 4.27
N VAL A 40 13.78 3.34 4.10
CA VAL A 40 14.05 2.39 3.00
C VAL A 40 13.13 1.17 3.12
N ALA A 41 12.28 0.97 2.11
CA ALA A 41 11.42 -0.20 2.00
C ALA A 41 12.18 -1.34 1.29
N LYS A 42 12.46 -2.43 2.02
CA LYS A 42 13.13 -3.59 1.43
C LYS A 42 12.21 -4.30 0.43
N LEU A 43 12.67 -4.45 -0.81
CA LEU A 43 11.90 -5.06 -1.92
C LEU A 43 11.31 -6.44 -1.57
N GLY A 44 12.07 -7.30 -0.89
CA GLY A 44 11.57 -8.62 -0.46
C GLY A 44 10.41 -8.55 0.53
N VAL A 45 10.39 -7.54 1.40
CA VAL A 45 9.30 -7.30 2.36
C VAL A 45 8.06 -6.78 1.64
N VAL A 46 8.24 -5.84 0.70
CA VAL A 46 7.15 -5.34 -0.15
C VAL A 46 6.54 -6.47 -0.98
N HIS A 47 7.34 -7.37 -1.56
CA HIS A 47 6.81 -8.56 -2.23
C HIS A 47 5.98 -9.46 -1.31
N ALA A 48 6.45 -9.73 -0.09
CA ALA A 48 5.68 -10.52 0.86
C ALA A 48 4.35 -9.87 1.22
N VAL A 49 4.29 -8.54 1.36
CA VAL A 49 3.05 -7.80 1.62
C VAL A 49 2.12 -7.83 0.42
N LEU A 50 2.64 -7.57 -0.79
CA LEU A 50 1.85 -7.62 -2.03
C LEU A 50 1.15 -8.98 -2.20
N ASN A 51 1.88 -10.08 -1.94
CA ASN A 51 1.29 -11.42 -1.96
C ASN A 51 0.19 -11.57 -0.90
N ARG A 52 0.39 -11.09 0.33
CA ARG A 52 -0.64 -11.16 1.37
C ARG A 52 -1.87 -10.31 1.04
N LEU A 53 -1.68 -9.12 0.47
CA LEU A 53 -2.78 -8.27 0.03
C LEU A 53 -3.59 -8.92 -1.09
N GLU A 54 -2.91 -9.62 -2.01
CA GLU A 54 -3.54 -10.39 -3.08
C GLU A 54 -4.27 -11.62 -2.53
N GLU A 55 -3.68 -12.37 -1.60
CA GLU A 55 -4.34 -13.46 -0.86
C GLU A 55 -5.59 -13.00 -0.09
N LYS A 56 -5.56 -11.76 0.44
CA LYS A 56 -6.71 -11.12 1.10
C LYS A 56 -7.76 -10.58 0.10
N GLY A 57 -7.47 -10.60 -1.20
CA GLY A 57 -8.34 -10.04 -2.24
C GLY A 57 -8.40 -8.50 -2.27
N LEU A 58 -7.47 -7.83 -1.59
CA LEU A 58 -7.43 -6.35 -1.49
C LEU A 58 -6.75 -5.71 -2.70
N VAL A 59 -5.89 -6.47 -3.38
CA VAL A 59 -5.30 -6.10 -4.68
C VAL A 59 -5.46 -7.25 -5.67
N LYS A 60 -5.41 -6.92 -6.95
CA LYS A 60 -5.23 -7.88 -8.05
C LYS A 60 -3.96 -7.53 -8.81
N SER A 61 -3.26 -8.52 -9.35
CA SER A 61 -2.09 -8.27 -10.18
C SER A 61 -2.29 -8.68 -11.64
N HIS A 62 -1.54 -8.04 -12.53
CA HIS A 62 -1.43 -8.42 -13.92
C HIS A 62 0.02 -8.30 -14.39
N LEU A 63 0.39 -9.11 -15.38
CA LEU A 63 1.69 -8.99 -16.02
C LEU A 63 1.59 -7.91 -17.10
N GLY A 64 2.49 -6.94 -17.07
CA GLY A 64 2.63 -6.00 -18.17
C GLY A 64 3.35 -6.60 -19.36
N ASP A 65 3.53 -5.78 -20.39
CA ASP A 65 4.14 -6.19 -21.64
C ASP A 65 5.58 -6.69 -21.46
N ALA A 66 6.00 -7.57 -22.37
CA ALA A 66 7.37 -8.04 -22.43
C ALA A 66 8.28 -6.87 -22.85
N THR A 67 9.05 -6.33 -21.90
CA THR A 67 10.05 -5.30 -22.20
C THR A 67 11.42 -5.94 -22.42
N SER A 68 12.03 -5.69 -23.59
CA SER A 68 13.39 -6.17 -23.93
C SER A 68 14.48 -5.67 -22.97
N THR A 69 14.21 -4.61 -22.21
CA THR A 69 15.17 -3.93 -21.31
C THR A 69 15.52 -4.68 -20.03
N ARG A 70 14.81 -5.78 -19.70
CA ARG A 70 14.96 -6.51 -18.41
C ARG A 70 15.33 -7.99 -18.54
N GLY A 71 15.98 -8.37 -19.64
CA GLY A 71 16.31 -9.78 -19.89
C GLY A 71 15.06 -10.67 -20.01
N GLY A 72 13.96 -10.10 -20.51
CA GLY A 72 12.69 -10.82 -20.76
C GLY A 72 11.74 -10.95 -19.57
N LYS A 73 12.11 -10.55 -18.35
CA LYS A 73 11.20 -10.60 -17.20
C LYS A 73 10.15 -9.49 -17.26
N ARG A 74 8.88 -9.88 -17.39
CA ARG A 74 7.72 -8.96 -17.36
C ARG A 74 7.57 -8.31 -15.99
N LYS A 75 7.23 -7.02 -15.98
CA LYS A 75 6.80 -6.33 -14.75
C LYS A 75 5.44 -6.87 -14.33
N ARG A 76 5.24 -7.03 -13.02
CA ARG A 76 3.93 -7.28 -12.43
C ARG A 76 3.41 -5.98 -11.83
N TYR A 77 2.23 -5.58 -12.27
CA TYR A 77 1.52 -4.40 -11.80
C TYR A 77 0.38 -4.84 -10.88
N TYR A 78 0.01 -3.96 -9.96
CA TYR A 78 -1.00 -4.19 -8.94
C TYR A 78 -2.07 -3.11 -8.98
N GLU A 79 -3.33 -3.49 -8.80
CA GLU A 79 -4.45 -2.57 -8.73
C GLU A 79 -5.26 -2.86 -7.46
N VAL A 80 -5.70 -1.79 -6.78
CA VAL A 80 -6.57 -1.93 -5.60
C VAL A 80 -7.97 -2.38 -6.04
N THR A 81 -8.47 -3.45 -5.42
CA THR A 81 -9.82 -3.96 -5.68
C THR A 81 -10.87 -3.11 -4.95
N HIS A 82 -12.15 -3.37 -5.20
CA HIS A 82 -13.21 -2.74 -4.42
C HIS A 82 -13.10 -3.07 -2.92
N ALA A 83 -12.78 -4.32 -2.57
CA ALA A 83 -12.55 -4.72 -1.19
C ALA A 83 -11.34 -3.99 -0.56
N GLY A 84 -10.26 -3.78 -1.34
CA GLY A 84 -9.12 -2.98 -0.91
C GLY A 84 -9.49 -1.52 -0.62
N LYS A 85 -10.33 -0.90 -1.45
CA LYS A 85 -10.84 0.46 -1.22
C LYS A 85 -11.65 0.55 0.07
N ILE A 86 -12.56 -0.39 0.31
CA ILE A 86 -13.33 -0.45 1.55
C ILE A 86 -12.41 -0.59 2.76
N ALA A 87 -11.41 -1.47 2.69
CA ALA A 87 -10.46 -1.69 3.76
C ALA A 87 -9.67 -0.41 4.10
N LEU A 88 -9.23 0.34 3.09
CA LEU A 88 -8.57 1.64 3.28
C LEU A 88 -9.49 2.67 3.92
N THR A 89 -10.73 2.81 3.45
CA THR A 89 -11.70 3.75 4.02
C THR A 89 -11.97 3.44 5.49
N ASN A 90 -12.22 2.16 5.82
CA ASN A 90 -12.45 1.75 7.20
C ASN A 90 -11.24 2.02 8.10
N ALA A 91 -10.03 1.73 7.61
CA ALA A 91 -8.81 1.98 8.37
C ALA A 91 -8.56 3.48 8.61
N LYS A 92 -8.89 4.33 7.62
CA LYS A 92 -8.88 5.79 7.76
C LYS A 92 -9.88 6.26 8.80
N ASP A 93 -11.14 5.83 8.71
CA ASP A 93 -12.22 6.27 9.59
C ASP A 93 -11.94 5.90 11.06
N VAL A 94 -11.43 4.68 11.30
CA VAL A 94 -11.00 4.26 12.65
C VAL A 94 -9.90 5.19 13.17
N ARG A 95 -8.86 5.48 12.39
CA ARG A 95 -7.79 6.39 12.82
C ARG A 95 -8.29 7.81 13.06
N GLU A 96 -9.11 8.35 12.18
CA GLU A 96 -9.70 9.68 12.38
C GLU A 96 -10.55 9.73 13.65
N SER A 97 -11.34 8.69 13.93
CA SER A 97 -12.15 8.63 15.16
C SER A 97 -11.27 8.65 16.42
N LEU A 98 -10.12 7.97 16.39
CA LEU A 98 -9.16 7.97 17.48
C LEU A 98 -8.50 9.35 17.64
N TRP A 99 -8.11 9.99 16.54
CA TRP A 99 -7.56 11.35 16.56
C TRP A 99 -8.51 12.37 17.20
N ARG A 100 -9.81 12.27 16.92
CA ARG A 100 -10.83 13.20 17.43
C ARG A 100 -11.05 13.13 18.95
N ILE A 101 -10.71 12.01 19.58
CA ILE A 101 -10.92 11.82 21.03
C ILE A 101 -9.67 12.12 21.87
N ILE A 102 -8.54 12.49 21.24
CA ILE A 102 -7.32 12.86 21.98
C ILE A 102 -7.50 14.25 22.59
N PRO A 103 -7.62 14.39 23.92
CA PRO A 103 -7.85 15.70 24.54
C PRO A 103 -6.63 16.60 24.38
N GLY A 104 -6.83 17.86 24.00
CA GLY A 104 -5.76 18.86 23.93
C GLY A 104 -4.79 18.73 22.77
N PHE A 105 -5.05 17.84 21.80
CA PHE A 105 -4.22 17.69 20.59
C PHE A 105 -4.61 18.74 19.54
N ASN A 106 -4.32 20.02 19.82
CA ASN A 106 -4.36 21.10 18.82
C ASN A 106 -3.02 21.12 18.07
N LEU A 107 -3.00 20.62 16.83
CA LEU A 107 -1.82 20.63 15.95
C LEU A 107 -1.50 22.00 15.35
N GLU A 108 -2.29 23.03 15.65
CA GLU A 108 -1.96 24.42 15.30
C GLU A 108 -0.74 24.88 16.11
N GLY A 109 0.46 24.65 15.58
CA GLY A 109 1.71 25.18 16.14
C GLY A 109 2.85 24.17 16.33
N SER A 110 2.67 22.90 15.97
CA SER A 110 3.74 21.89 16.04
C SER A 110 4.26 21.48 14.66
N ILE A 111 4.82 22.43 13.91
CA ILE A 111 5.74 22.18 12.79
C ILE A 111 6.83 23.24 12.83
#